data_AF-A0A6J0GP19-F1
#
_entry.id   AF-A0A6J0GP19-F1
#
_cell.length_a   1.000
_cell.length_b   1.000
_cell.length_c   1.000
_cell.angle_alpha   90.00
_cell.angle_beta   90.00
_cell.angle_gamma   90.00
#
_symmetry.space_group_name_H-M   'P 1'
#
loop_
_entity.id
_entity.type
_entity.pdbx_description
1 polymer ?
#
loop_
_entity_poly.entity_id
_entity_poly.type
_entity_poly.pdbx_seq_one_letter_code
_entity_poly.pdbx_strand_id
1 'polypeptide(L)'
;MATRATRVDSKQYVLAKYLMELCIVDYDMDHFPPSRIAAAVFCLPLKLLNGCELLPFLQRYMFYTEGDLLPIMQHMAKNVVLVNKDVATRRQS
;
A
#
# COMPACT_ATOMS: atom_id res chain seq x y z
N MET A 1 -30.25 5.70 0.24
CA MET A 1 -29.11 4.89 -0.25
C MET A 1 -27.87 5.43 0.43
N ALA A 2 -27.44 4.79 1.53
CA ALA A 2 -26.24 5.21 2.24
C ALA A 2 -25.04 4.78 1.39
N THR A 3 -24.45 5.73 0.67
CA THR A 3 -23.16 5.54 0.03
C THR A 3 -22.20 5.09 1.14
N ARG A 4 -21.83 3.81 1.19
CA ARG A 4 -20.73 3.28 2.02
C ARG A 4 -19.43 3.88 1.45
N ALA A 5 -19.28 5.20 1.56
CA ALA A 5 -18.00 5.84 1.64
C ALA A 5 -17.46 5.37 2.99
N THR A 6 -16.84 4.20 2.99
CA THR A 6 -16.04 3.73 4.10
C THR A 6 -15.11 4.88 4.47
N ARG A 7 -15.34 5.47 5.64
CA ARG A 7 -14.40 6.40 6.26
C ARG A 7 -13.07 5.65 6.27
N VAL A 8 -12.18 6.02 5.37
CA VAL A 8 -10.80 5.55 5.39
C VAL A 8 -10.29 5.95 6.76
N ASP A 9 -10.01 4.95 7.60
CA ASP A 9 -9.57 5.22 8.96
C ASP A 9 -8.27 6.02 8.90
N SER A 10 -8.05 6.95 9.82
CA SER A 10 -6.88 7.83 9.80
C SER A 10 -5.59 7.03 9.79
N LYS A 11 -5.59 5.85 10.41
CA LYS A 11 -4.50 4.86 10.39
C LYS A 11 -4.21 4.32 8.99
N GLN A 12 -5.23 4.04 8.18
CA GLN A 12 -5.06 3.58 6.81
C GLN A 12 -4.45 4.67 5.93
N TYR A 13 -4.91 5.91 6.10
CA TYR A 13 -4.38 7.06 5.37
C TYR A 13 -2.91 7.33 5.72
N VAL A 14 -2.56 7.30 7.00
CA VAL A 14 -1.17 7.46 7.46
C VAL A 14 -0.29 6.33 6.94
N LEU A 15 -0.76 5.08 7.00
CA LEU A 15 -0.02 3.93 6.49
C LEU A 15 0.17 3.99 4.97
N ALA A 16 -0.86 4.40 4.22
CA ALA A 16 -0.78 4.62 2.78
C ALA A 16 0.27 5.70 2.45
N LYS A 17 0.26 6.82 3.16
CA LYS A 17 1.25 7.89 2.96
C LYS A 17 2.68 7.40 3.21
N TYR A 18 2.90 6.66 4.29
CA TYR A 18 4.19 6.07 4.61
C TYR A 18 4.68 5.11 3.50
N LEU A 19 3.80 4.24 3.00
CA LEU A 19 4.12 3.34 1.90
C LEU A 19 4.43 4.08 0.59
N MET A 20 3.70 5.17 0.31
CA MET A 20 3.95 5.98 -0.87
C MET A 20 5.31 6.68 -0.82
N GLU A 21 5.68 7.22 0.35
CA GLU A 21 7.00 7.83 0.56
C GLU A 21 8.13 6.79 0.37
N LEU A 22 7.95 5.56 0.85
CA LEU A 22 8.91 4.48 0.62
C LEU A 22 9.04 4.11 -0.87
N CYS A 23 7.95 4.12 -1.63
CA CYS A 23 7.99 3.84 -3.07
C CYS A 23 8.71 4.91 -3.89
N ILE A 24 8.66 6.17 -3.46
CA ILE A 24 9.37 7.26 -4.14
C ILE A 24 10.89 7.11 -4.02
N VAL A 25 11.35 6.49 -2.92
CA VAL A 25 12.79 6.26 -2.67
C VAL A 25 13.29 4.98 -3.34
N ASP A 26 12.38 4.06 -3.70
CA ASP A 26 12.72 2.78 -4.33
C ASP A 26 12.86 2.93 -5.86
N TYR A 27 14.11 2.93 -6.35
CA TYR A 27 14.43 3.08 -7.77
C TYR A 27 13.90 1.90 -8.63
N ASP A 28 13.65 0.73 -8.02
CA ASP A 28 13.09 -0.42 -8.72
C ASP A 28 11.62 -0.19 -9.15
N MET A 29 10.96 0.87 -8.64
CA MET A 29 9.56 1.20 -8.93
C MET A 29 9.34 2.11 -10.15
N ASP A 30 10.39 2.67 -10.75
CA ASP A 30 10.28 3.66 -11.86
C ASP A 30 9.55 3.10 -13.10
N HIS A 31 9.60 1.78 -13.27
CA HIS A 31 8.97 1.07 -14.38
C HIS A 31 7.44 0.95 -14.25
N PHE A 32 6.87 1.23 -13.07
CA PHE A 32 5.43 1.13 -12.85
C PHE A 32 4.74 2.47 -13.06
N PRO A 33 3.58 2.51 -13.75
CA PRO A 33 2.84 3.75 -13.90
C PRO A 33 2.36 4.24 -12.52
N PRO A 34 2.40 5.55 -12.25
CA PRO A 34 2.02 6.12 -10.96
C PRO A 34 0.61 5.72 -10.48
N SER A 35 -0.31 5.50 -11.43
CA SER A 35 -1.68 5.03 -11.12
C SER A 35 -1.71 3.61 -10.53
N ARG A 36 -0.82 2.72 -10.99
CA ARG A 36 -0.71 1.35 -10.48
C ARG A 36 -0.02 1.31 -9.13
N ILE A 37 0.97 2.18 -8.92
CA ILE A 37 1.60 2.39 -7.60
C ILE A 37 0.56 2.90 -6.61
N ALA A 38 -0.19 3.95 -6.96
CA ALA A 38 -1.24 4.52 -6.10
C ALA A 38 -2.33 3.49 -5.74
N ALA A 39 -2.71 2.63 -6.68
CA ALA A 39 -3.65 1.54 -6.43
C ALA A 39 -3.09 0.51 -5.41
N ALA A 40 -1.82 0.13 -5.53
CA ALA A 40 -1.16 -0.80 -4.62
C ALA A 40 -0.99 -0.20 -3.20
N VAL A 41 -0.58 1.07 -3.12
CA VAL A 41 -0.47 1.87 -1.89
C VAL A 41 -1.79 1.89 -1.11
N PHE A 42 -2.92 1.97 -1.81
CA PHE A 42 -4.23 2.02 -1.17
C PHE A 42 -4.74 0.63 -0.79
N CYS A 43 -4.45 -0.36 -1.64
CA CYS A 43 -4.83 -1.76 -1.45
C CYS A 43 -4.17 -2.38 -0.21
N LEU A 44 -2.87 -2.18 -0.01
CA LEU A 44 -2.10 -2.87 1.02
C LEU A 44 -2.52 -2.53 2.48
N PRO A 45 -2.70 -1.25 2.87
CA PRO A 45 -3.25 -0.86 4.17
C PRO A 45 -4.65 -1.39 4.44
N LEU A 46 -5.50 -1.42 3.40
CA LEU A 46 -6.86 -1.91 3.52
C LEU A 46 -6.91 -3.42 3.71
N LYS A 47 -6.02 -4.17 3.07
CA LYS A 47 -5.85 -5.59 3.36
C LYS A 47 -5.36 -5.82 4.78
N LEU A 48 -4.38 -5.04 5.25
CA LEU A 48 -3.82 -5.17 6.60
C LEU A 48 -4.83 -4.84 7.71
N LEU A 49 -5.62 -3.77 7.53
CA LEU A 49 -6.44 -3.20 8.59
C LEU A 49 -7.92 -3.61 8.51
N ASN A 50 -8.45 -3.85 7.31
CA ASN A 50 -9.88 -4.10 7.06
C ASN A 50 -10.16 -5.46 6.37
N GLY A 51 -9.19 -6.36 6.26
CA GLY A 51 -9.44 -7.74 5.83
C GLY A 51 -10.03 -7.90 4.42
N CYS A 52 -9.61 -7.07 3.46
CA CYS A 52 -10.00 -7.12 2.04
C CYS A 52 -11.45 -6.69 1.68
N GLU A 53 -12.28 -6.26 2.64
CA GLU A 53 -13.71 -5.96 2.38
C GLU A 53 -13.92 -4.85 1.32
N LEU A 54 -12.93 -3.97 1.12
CA LEU A 54 -12.96 -2.85 0.18
C LEU A 54 -12.28 -3.11 -1.16
N LEU A 55 -11.68 -4.27 -1.33
CA LEU A 55 -10.95 -4.62 -2.55
C LEU A 55 -11.85 -4.64 -3.80
N PRO A 56 -13.09 -5.16 -3.75
CA PRO A 56 -13.99 -5.14 -4.92
C PRO A 56 -14.47 -3.73 -5.31
N PHE A 57 -14.63 -2.84 -4.33
CA PHE A 57 -15.00 -1.43 -4.58
C PHE A 57 -13.84 -0.69 -5.27
N LEU A 58 -12.61 -0.94 -4.81
CA LEU A 58 -11.42 -0.34 -5.39
C LEU A 58 -11.10 -0.86 -6.78
N GLN A 59 -11.27 -2.16 -7.03
CA GLN A 59 -11.07 -2.74 -8.36
C GLN A 59 -11.98 -2.09 -9.41
N ARG A 60 -13.23 -1.73 -9.03
CA ARG A 60 -14.16 -1.00 -9.89
C ARG A 60 -13.71 0.44 -10.20
N TYR A 61 -12.97 1.08 -9.30
CA TYR A 61 -12.50 2.47 -9.46
C TYR A 61 -11.10 2.58 -10.08
N MET A 62 -10.22 1.65 -9.70
CA MET A 62 -8.80 1.62 -10.09
C MET A 62 -8.56 0.83 -11.38
N PHE A 63 -9.53 0.00 -11.82
CA PHE A 63 -9.42 -0.88 -12.99
C PHE A 63 -8.24 -1.88 -12.96
N TYR A 64 -7.60 -2.06 -11.80
CA TYR A 64 -6.52 -3.02 -11.59
C TYR A 64 -7.01 -4.19 -10.73
N THR A 65 -6.64 -5.42 -11.11
CA THR A 65 -6.93 -6.60 -10.31
C THR A 65 -5.93 -6.76 -9.17
N GLU A 66 -6.27 -7.57 -8.17
CA GLU A 66 -5.32 -7.92 -7.10
C GLU A 66 -4.01 -8.51 -7.65
N GLY A 67 -4.10 -9.33 -8.70
CA GLY A 67 -2.92 -9.93 -9.34
C GLY A 67 -1.99 -8.91 -9.99
N ASP A 68 -2.54 -7.85 -10.58
CA ASP A 68 -1.76 -6.76 -11.17
C ASP A 68 -0.96 -5.95 -10.13
N LEU A 69 -1.49 -5.87 -8.91
CA LEU A 69 -0.92 -5.09 -7.82
C LEU A 69 0.01 -5.92 -6.93
N LEU A 70 -0.12 -7.25 -6.96
CA LEU A 70 0.68 -8.17 -6.15
C LEU A 70 2.20 -7.92 -6.21
N PRO A 71 2.85 -7.76 -7.39
CA PRO A 71 4.30 -7.53 -7.44
C PRO A 71 4.71 -6.21 -6.77
N ILE A 72 3.90 -5.15 -6.91
CA ILE A 72 4.16 -3.85 -6.27
C ILE A 72 3.98 -3.99 -4.76
N MET A 73 2.90 -4.63 -4.32
CA MET A 73 2.63 -4.90 -2.91
C MET A 73 3.73 -5.73 -2.24
N GLN A 74 4.30 -6.70 -2.97
CA GLN A 74 5.43 -7.51 -2.49
C GLN A 74 6.71 -6.68 -2.32
N HIS A 75 7.05 -5.84 -3.30
CA HIS A 75 8.19 -4.93 -3.17
C HIS A 75 8.00 -3.93 -2.02
N MET A 76 6.80 -3.36 -1.87
CA MET A 76 6.48 -2.50 -0.73
C MET A 76 6.66 -3.20 0.61
N ALA A 77 6.15 -4.43 0.74
CA ALA A 77 6.32 -5.22 1.95
C ALA A 77 7.80 -5.51 2.25
N LYS A 78 8.59 -5.82 1.22
CA LYS A 78 10.05 -5.99 1.34
C LYS A 78 10.72 -4.71 1.88
N ASN A 79 10.36 -3.54 1.35
CA ASN A 79 10.92 -2.26 1.79
C ASN A 79 10.57 -1.95 3.24
N VAL A 80 9.31 -2.18 3.65
CA VAL A 80 8.88 -2.01 5.03
C VAL A 80 9.66 -2.94 5.97
N VAL A 81 9.84 -4.21 5.60
CA VAL A 81 10.61 -5.17 6.41
C VAL A 81 12.08 -4.76 6.50
N LEU A 82 12.67 -4.29 5.41
CA LEU A 82 14.07 -3.84 5.38
C LEU A 82 14.26 -2.65 6.32
N VAL A 83 13.46 -1.60 6.18
CA VAL A 83 13.52 -0.40 7.03
C VAL A 83 13.29 -0.76 8.50
N ASN A 84 12.32 -1.62 8.80
CA ASN A 84 12.05 -2.03 10.17
C ASN A 84 13.18 -2.86 10.80
N LYS A 85 13.88 -3.71 10.02
CA LYS A 85 15.07 -4.44 10.48
C LYS A 85 16.25 -3.50 10.74
N ASP A 86 16.45 -2.50 9.88
CA ASP A 86 17.49 -1.48 10.05
C ASP A 86 17.25 -0.68 11.33
N VAL A 87 16.00 -0.25 11.56
CA VAL A 87 15.60 0.47 12.79
C VAL A 87 15.75 -0.41 14.03
N ALA A 88 15.44 -1.71 13.95
CA ALA A 88 15.64 -2.63 15.07
C ALA A 88 17.13 -2.81 15.40
N THR A 89 17.98 -2.84 14.38
CA THR A 89 19.44 -2.98 14.53
C THR A 89 20.07 -1.72 15.15
N ARG A 90 19.62 -0.52 14.73
CA ARG A 90 20.11 0.76 15.29
C ARG A 90 19.63 1.08 16.71
N ARG A 91 18.58 0.41 17.20
CA ARG A 91 18.11 0.57 18.58
C ARG A 91 18.92 -0.25 19.59
N GLN A 92 19.82 -1.12 19.13
CA GLN A 92 20.68 -1.96 19.97
C GLN A 92 22.16 -1.52 19.95
N SER A 93 22.49 -0.39 19.30
CA SER A 93 23.82 0.25 19.30
C SER A 93 23.78 1.57 20.06
#